data_AF-A0A2E3XJS6-F1
#
_entry.id   AF-A0A2E3XJS6-F1
#
_cell.length_a   1.000
_cell.length_b   1.000
_cell.length_c   1.000
_cell.angle_alpha   90.00
_cell.angle_beta   90.00
_cell.angle_gamma   90.00
#
_symmetry.space_group_name_H-M   'P 1'
#
loop_
_entity.id
_entity.type
_entity.pdbx_description
1 polymer ?
#
loop_
_entity_poly.entity_id
_entity_poly.type
_entity_poly.pdbx_seq_one_letter_code
_entity_poly.pdbx_strand_id
1 'polypeptide(L)'
;MSDQGSSQITEFIQGEKEPQSSSVVIALGVVASLSFLLLYGILYPGREMPVVSELLPMFEGVFDSGIWFFLLGAMLGIFAIIGTMLTEATSE
;
A
#
# COMPACT_ATOMS: atom_id res chain seq x y z
N MET A 1 -13.58 46.21 8.01
CA MET A 1 -14.30 45.04 7.45
C MET A 1 -13.63 44.63 6.15
N SER A 2 -12.44 44.01 6.19
CA SER A 2 -11.65 43.78 4.97
C SER A 2 -10.74 42.53 4.99
N ASP A 3 -10.99 41.55 5.86
CA ASP A 3 -10.08 40.39 6.02
C ASP A 3 -10.70 39.02 5.71
N GLN A 4 -11.99 38.96 5.35
CA GLN A 4 -12.67 37.70 5.02
C GLN A 4 -12.44 37.23 3.58
N GLY A 5 -12.07 38.12 2.65
CA GLY A 5 -11.86 37.78 1.24
C GLY A 5 -10.52 37.09 0.95
N SER A 6 -9.46 37.44 1.68
CA SER A 6 -8.12 36.84 1.51
C SER A 6 -8.04 35.43 2.10
N SER A 7 -8.71 35.19 3.23
CA SER A 7 -8.80 33.88 3.88
C SER A 7 -9.47 32.84 2.99
N GLN A 8 -10.58 33.19 2.32
CA GLN A 8 -11.29 32.24 1.46
C GLN A 8 -10.51 31.92 0.20
N ILE A 9 -9.87 32.90 -0.44
CA ILE A 9 -9.06 32.65 -1.64
C ILE A 9 -7.82 31.81 -1.30
N THR A 10 -7.24 31.97 -0.11
CA THR A 10 -6.10 31.16 0.34
C THR A 10 -6.49 29.70 0.59
N GLU A 11 -7.69 29.44 1.13
CA GLU A 11 -8.22 28.08 1.36
C GLU A 11 -8.55 27.35 0.05
N PHE A 12 -8.96 28.06 -1.01
CA PHE A 12 -9.16 27.47 -2.34
C PHE A 12 -7.86 27.22 -3.12
N ILE A 13 -6.75 27.90 -2.77
CA ILE A 13 -5.43 27.72 -3.40
C ILE A 13 -4.57 26.69 -2.65
N GLN A 14 -4.91 26.38 -1.40
CA GLN A 14 -4.36 25.21 -0.72
C GLN A 14 -5.08 23.95 -1.22
N GLY A 15 -4.42 23.21 -2.10
CA GLY A 15 -4.78 21.82 -2.44
C GLY A 15 -4.58 20.83 -1.28
N GLU A 16 -4.75 21.28 -0.03
CA GLU A 16 -4.33 20.64 1.22
C GLU A 16 -5.52 20.17 2.05
N LYS A 17 -6.56 19.67 1.38
CA LYS A 17 -7.56 18.83 2.03
C LYS A 17 -7.87 17.70 1.08
N GLU A 18 -6.99 16.69 1.05
CA GLU A 18 -7.38 15.40 0.49
C GLU A 18 -8.73 15.03 1.11
N PRO A 19 -9.76 14.75 0.30
CA PRO A 19 -11.06 14.36 0.83
C PRO A 19 -10.84 13.21 1.81
N GLN A 20 -11.52 13.21 2.95
CA GLN A 20 -11.46 12.09 3.92
C GLN A 20 -11.79 10.73 3.25
N SER A 21 -12.43 10.77 2.08
CA SER A 21 -12.75 9.63 1.23
C SER A 21 -11.63 9.18 0.25
N SER A 22 -10.47 9.86 0.17
CA SER A 22 -9.34 9.50 -0.72
C SER A 22 -8.89 8.05 -0.47
N SER A 23 -8.74 7.68 0.80
CA SER A 23 -8.38 6.32 1.21
C SER A 23 -9.42 5.28 0.79
N VAL A 24 -10.70 5.65 0.72
CA VAL A 24 -11.77 4.73 0.30
C VAL A 24 -11.65 4.40 -1.19
N VAL A 25 -11.28 5.38 -2.02
CA VAL A 25 -11.08 5.16 -3.46
C VAL A 25 -9.90 4.23 -3.71
N ILE A 26 -8.79 4.42 -2.99
CA ILE A 26 -7.63 3.53 -3.09
C ILE A 26 -7.98 2.12 -2.60
N ALA A 27 -8.63 2.00 -1.43
CA ALA A 27 -9.05 0.71 -0.90
C ALA A 27 -9.99 -0.02 -1.87
N LEU A 28 -10.94 0.68 -2.47
CA LEU A 28 -11.89 0.11 -3.43
C LEU A 28 -11.18 -0.30 -4.73
N GLY A 29 -10.21 0.49 -5.20
CA GLY A 29 -9.36 0.13 -6.33
C GLY A 29 -8.54 -1.15 -6.08
N VAL A 30 -7.97 -1.30 -4.88
CA VAL A 30 -7.24 -2.52 -4.49
C VAL A 30 -8.18 -3.71 -4.44
N VAL A 31 -9.34 -3.58 -3.78
CA VAL A 31 -10.33 -4.66 -3.69
C VAL A 31 -10.86 -5.08 -5.06
N ALA A 32 -11.15 -4.10 -5.93
CA ALA A 32 -11.59 -4.36 -7.30
C ALA A 32 -10.51 -5.07 -8.13
N SER A 33 -9.25 -4.64 -8.02
CA SER A 33 -8.11 -5.27 -8.69
C SER A 33 -7.92 -6.73 -8.25
N LEU A 34 -7.95 -6.99 -6.94
CA LEU A 34 -7.86 -8.36 -6.40
C LEU A 34 -9.03 -9.24 -6.86
N SER A 35 -10.25 -8.70 -6.83
CA SER A 35 -11.44 -9.42 -7.29
C SER A 35 -11.37 -9.74 -8.78
N PHE A 36 -10.88 -8.81 -9.60
CA PHE A 36 -10.65 -9.03 -11.02
C PHE A 36 -9.63 -10.14 -11.27
N LEU A 37 -8.50 -10.13 -10.55
CA LEU A 37 -7.46 -11.16 -10.68
C LEU A 37 -8.00 -12.56 -10.32
N LEU A 38 -8.80 -12.65 -9.25
CA LEU A 38 -9.45 -13.90 -8.87
C LEU A 38 -10.40 -14.40 -9.96
N LEU A 39 -11.26 -13.52 -10.48
CA LEU A 39 -12.17 -13.85 -11.57
C LEU A 39 -11.43 -14.27 -12.83
N TYR A 40 -10.34 -13.57 -13.19
CA TYR A 40 -9.49 -13.91 -14.32
C TYR A 40 -8.89 -15.30 -14.18
N GLY A 41 -8.35 -15.64 -13.01
CA GLY A 41 -7.76 -16.95 -12.74
C GLY A 41 -8.76 -18.11 -12.90
N ILE A 42 -10.04 -17.87 -12.56
CA ILE A 42 -11.11 -18.86 -12.73
C ILE A 42 -11.56 -18.95 -14.20
N LEU A 43 -11.71 -17.80 -14.87
CA LEU A 43 -12.26 -17.73 -16.22
C LEU A 43 -11.24 -18.15 -17.31
N TYR A 44 -9.95 -17.93 -17.06
CA TYR A 44 -8.86 -18.22 -17.98
C TYR A 44 -7.80 -19.14 -17.34
N PRO A 45 -8.16 -20.39 -17.02
CA PRO A 45 -7.23 -21.32 -16.39
C PRO A 45 -6.04 -21.64 -17.31
N GLY A 46 -4.85 -21.71 -16.73
CA GLY A 46 -3.60 -22.02 -17.45
C GLY A 46 -3.01 -20.86 -18.26
N ARG A 47 -3.61 -19.66 -18.20
CA ARG A 47 -3.03 -18.43 -18.74
C ARG A 47 -2.28 -17.68 -17.64
N GLU A 48 -1.21 -17.00 -18.02
CA GLU A 48 -0.48 -16.13 -17.10
C GLU A 48 -1.41 -15.02 -16.56
N MET A 49 -1.24 -14.71 -15.28
CA MET A 49 -2.05 -13.70 -14.61
C MET A 49 -1.62 -12.30 -15.07
N PRO A 50 -2.57 -11.44 -15.49
CA PRO A 50 -2.25 -10.10 -15.97
C PRO A 50 -1.62 -9.29 -14.85
N VAL A 51 -0.66 -8.42 -15.19
CA VAL A 51 0.12 -7.57 -14.28
C VAL A 51 1.06 -8.33 -13.34
N VAL A 52 0.62 -9.46 -12.77
CA VAL A 52 1.45 -10.28 -11.85
C VAL A 52 2.60 -10.97 -12.58
N SER A 53 2.36 -11.46 -13.80
CA SER A 53 3.40 -12.14 -14.59
C SER A 53 4.54 -11.21 -15.01
N GLU A 54 4.32 -9.91 -15.07
CA GLU A 54 5.36 -8.92 -15.36
C GLU A 54 6.20 -8.57 -14.11
N LEU A 55 5.60 -8.69 -12.93
CA LEU A 55 6.27 -8.38 -11.65
C LEU A 55 7.10 -9.54 -11.12
N LEU A 56 6.62 -10.78 -11.27
CA LEU A 56 7.30 -11.98 -10.76
C LEU A 56 8.77 -12.13 -11.22
N PRO A 57 9.12 -11.91 -12.51
CA PRO A 57 10.50 -12.01 -13.00
C PRO A 57 11.46 -11.01 -12.32
N MET A 58 10.97 -9.86 -11.85
CA MET A 58 11.82 -8.90 -11.12
C MET A 58 12.29 -9.44 -9.78
N PHE A 59 11.54 -10.37 -9.18
CA PHE A 59 11.89 -11.00 -7.92
C PHE A 59 12.58 -12.36 -8.10
N GLU A 60 12.63 -12.91 -9.31
CA GLU A 60 13.22 -14.22 -9.59
C GLU A 60 14.69 -14.29 -9.13
N GLY A 61 15.49 -13.25 -9.40
CA GLY A 61 16.88 -13.18 -8.92
C GLY A 61 17.02 -13.05 -7.39
N VAL A 62 16.01 -12.51 -6.70
CA VAL A 62 15.97 -12.40 -5.23
C VAL A 62 15.58 -13.75 -4.60
N PHE A 63 14.67 -14.48 -5.22
CA PHE A 63 14.25 -15.79 -4.74
C PHE A 63 15.28 -16.89 -5.05
N ASP A 64 15.97 -16.81 -6.18
CA ASP A 64 17.00 -17.78 -6.59
C ASP A 64 18.32 -17.62 -5.80
N SER A 65 18.69 -16.40 -5.42
CA SER A 65 19.94 -16.13 -4.68
C SER A 65 19.90 -16.49 -3.19
N GLY A 66 18.76 -16.93 -2.66
CA GLY A 66 18.58 -17.20 -1.23
C GLY A 66 18.63 -15.96 -0.32
N ILE A 67 18.83 -14.76 -0.88
CA ILE A 67 18.89 -13.49 -0.13
C ILE A 67 17.54 -13.16 0.53
N TRP A 68 16.43 -13.67 -0.02
CA TRP A 68 15.09 -13.46 0.50
C TRP A 68 14.90 -13.98 1.93
N PHE A 69 15.64 -15.02 2.35
CA PHE A 69 15.64 -15.48 3.75
C PHE A 69 16.24 -14.43 4.71
N PHE A 70 17.30 -13.74 4.28
CA PHE A 70 17.89 -12.64 5.05
C PHE A 70 16.95 -11.42 5.12
N LEU A 71 16.29 -11.09 4.01
CA LEU A 71 15.29 -10.03 3.97
C LEU A 71 14.09 -10.33 4.89
N LEU A 72 13.62 -11.58 4.89
CA LEU A 72 12.54 -12.02 5.78
C LEU A 72 12.96 -11.93 7.25
N GLY A 73 14.17 -12.40 7.58
CA GLY A 73 14.72 -12.30 8.94
C GLY A 73 14.88 -10.85 9.41
N ALA A 74 15.38 -9.96 8.54
CA ALA A 74 15.50 -8.53 8.84
C ALA A 74 14.12 -7.89 9.07
N MET A 75 13.14 -8.19 8.21
CA MET A 75 11.78 -7.69 8.35
C MET A 75 11.17 -8.15 9.68
N LEU A 76 11.28 -9.43 10.01
CA LEU A 76 10.76 -10.01 11.25
C LEU A 76 11.45 -9.42 12.49
N GLY A 77 12.75 -9.16 12.41
CA GLY A 77 13.51 -8.47 13.46
C GLY A 77 13.04 -7.03 13.69
N ILE A 78 12.82 -6.27 12.61
CA ILE A 78 12.30 -4.90 12.69
C ILE A 78 10.89 -4.90 13.31
N PHE A 79 10.01 -5.80 12.86
CA PHE A 79 8.66 -5.93 13.42
C PHE A 79 8.68 -6.33 14.90
N ALA A 80 9.60 -7.20 15.31
CA ALA A 80 9.76 -7.55 16.72
C ALA A 80 10.15 -6.33 17.56
N ILE A 81 11.15 -5.55 17.11
CA ILE A 81 11.62 -4.33 17.80
C ILE A 81 10.49 -3.31 17.92
N ILE A 82 9.81 -3.01 16.80
CA ILE A 82 8.68 -2.09 16.77
C ILE A 82 7.55 -2.59 17.67
N GLY A 83 7.25 -3.89 17.64
CA GLY A 83 6.22 -4.51 18.46
C GLY A 83 6.49 -4.38 19.96
N THR A 84 7.73 -4.62 20.39
CA THR A 84 8.14 -4.42 21.79
C THR A 84 8.08 -2.94 22.18
N MET A 85 8.54 -2.02 21.33
CA MET A 85 8.47 -0.58 21.60
C MET A 85 7.03 -0.09 21.73
N LEU A 86 6.12 -0.55 20.87
CA LEU A 86 4.68 -0.24 20.96
C LEU A 86 4.02 -0.83 22.20
N THR A 87 4.42 -2.04 22.59
CA THR A 87 3.91 -2.70 23.81
C THR A 87 4.35 -1.93 25.05
N GLU A 88 5.61 -1.50 25.10
CA GLU A 88 6.14 -0.65 26.17
C GLU A 88 5.42 0.72 26.19
N ALA A 89 5.27 1.38 25.04
CA ALA A 89 4.62 2.69 24.94
C ALA A 89 3.11 2.67 25.26
N THR A 90 2.46 1.51 25.17
CA THR A 90 1.02 1.34 25.49
C THR A 90 0.81 0.78 26.90
N SER A 91 1.85 0.24 27.53
CA SER A 91 1.78 -0.32 28.88
C SER A 91 1.89 0.75 29.99
N GLU A 92 1.89 2.03 29.63
CA GLU A 92 1.81 3.18 30.54
C GLU A 92 0.44 3.87 30.47
#